data_AF-A0A5D2AUW5-F1
#
_entry.id   AF-A0A5D2AUW5-F1
#
_cell.length_a   1.000
_cell.length_b   1.000
_cell.length_c   1.000
_cell.angle_alpha   90.00
_cell.angle_beta   90.00
_cell.angle_gamma   90.00
#
_symmetry.space_group_name_H-M   'P 1'
#
loop_
_entity.id
_entity.type
_entity.pdbx_description
1 polymer ?
#
loop_
_entity_poly.entity_id
_entity_poly.type
_entity_poly.pdbx_seq_one_letter_code
_entity_poly.pdbx_strand_id
1 'polypeptide(L)'
;MDFNAAEEEEFGFSRNYFLAKEMGSSGKKSARKLSDINVVDEQELREASANIEPKHQNDVADLINSYKSLYPKWVFDLRCGFGLLMYGFGSKKSLIEDFASTALAEHSVVVINGYLQSINIKQVIIALAEILWEQLKLKRKVSSGSLPKVPQPFSSRSMDDLLVFLDGPEMDEKDSFICVVVNNIDGPGLRDTETQQYLARLASCSYIRVVASIDHVNAPLLWDKKMVHAQFNWYWYHVPTFAPYKVEGLFLPLILAHGSSKQSAKTALIVLQSLTPNAQSVFRILAEYQLSHPDDEGMAVDNLYSISRERFLVSSQVTLNAHLTEFKDHELVKTKRHSDGQDCLYIPLTKEGLEKLLSEIS
;
A
#
# COMPACT_ATOMS: atom_id res chain seq x y z
N MET A 1 42.42 14.82 -7.39
CA MET A 1 42.98 13.55 -7.90
C MET A 1 41.99 12.40 -7.73
N ASP A 2 40.68 12.67 -7.68
CA ASP A 2 39.66 11.64 -7.36
C ASP A 2 38.81 11.19 -8.55
N PHE A 3 39.01 11.76 -9.75
CA PHE A 3 38.27 11.38 -10.96
C PHE A 3 38.71 10.01 -11.51
N ASN A 4 40.00 9.68 -11.44
CA ASN A 4 40.50 8.42 -12.01
C ASN A 4 40.11 7.18 -11.17
N ALA A 5 39.90 7.33 -9.85
CA ALA A 5 39.50 6.22 -8.98
C ALA A 5 38.03 5.82 -9.18
N ALA A 6 37.15 6.80 -9.37
CA ALA A 6 35.74 6.56 -9.66
C ALA A 6 35.56 5.91 -11.05
N GLU A 7 36.30 6.37 -12.06
CA GLU A 7 36.28 5.75 -13.39
C GLU A 7 36.80 4.30 -13.35
N GLU A 8 37.92 4.01 -12.67
CA GLU A 8 38.44 2.64 -12.55
C GLU A 8 37.48 1.67 -11.83
N GLU A 9 36.77 2.12 -10.79
CA GLU A 9 35.73 1.32 -10.11
C GLU A 9 34.51 1.06 -11.03
N GLU A 10 34.08 2.06 -11.81
CA GLU A 10 32.96 1.97 -12.74
C GLU A 10 33.27 1.05 -13.94
N PHE A 11 34.51 1.10 -14.45
CA PHE A 11 35.03 0.15 -15.45
C PHE A 11 35.16 -1.27 -14.89
N GLY A 12 35.53 -1.43 -13.62
CA GLY A 12 35.54 -2.72 -12.94
C GLY A 12 34.15 -3.34 -12.83
N PHE A 13 33.14 -2.53 -12.49
CA PHE A 13 31.75 -2.98 -12.32
C PHE A 13 31.11 -3.41 -13.64
N SER A 14 31.24 -2.59 -14.69
CA SER A 14 30.71 -2.91 -16.03
C SER A 14 31.38 -4.16 -16.63
N ARG A 15 32.71 -4.29 -16.50
CA ARG A 15 33.45 -5.47 -16.92
C ARG A 15 33.01 -6.72 -16.15
N ASN A 16 32.78 -6.63 -14.85
CA ASN A 16 32.29 -7.75 -14.04
C ASN A 16 30.87 -8.19 -14.46
N TYR A 17 29.99 -7.26 -14.85
CA TYR A 17 28.67 -7.59 -15.38
C TYR A 17 28.75 -8.41 -16.68
N PHE A 18 29.59 -8.00 -17.63
CA PHE A 18 29.78 -8.74 -18.89
C PHE A 18 30.52 -10.06 -18.69
N LEU A 19 31.56 -10.10 -17.85
CA LEU A 19 32.30 -11.32 -17.50
C LEU A 19 31.42 -12.35 -16.79
N ALA A 20 30.53 -11.93 -15.88
CA ALA A 20 29.59 -12.82 -15.22
C ALA A 20 28.65 -13.52 -16.22
N LYS A 21 28.25 -12.81 -17.28
CA LYS A 21 27.42 -13.36 -18.36
C LYS A 21 28.19 -14.37 -19.22
N GLU A 22 29.46 -14.10 -19.51
CA GLU A 22 30.33 -14.98 -20.32
C GLU A 22 30.74 -16.25 -19.57
N MET A 23 31.12 -16.14 -18.29
CA MET A 23 31.55 -17.27 -17.45
C MET A 23 30.42 -18.28 -17.16
N GLY A 24 29.16 -17.87 -17.21
CA GLY A 24 27.99 -18.75 -17.02
C GLY A 24 27.78 -19.81 -18.12
N SER A 25 28.48 -19.70 -19.25
CA SER A 25 28.40 -20.65 -20.38
C SER A 25 29.41 -21.81 -20.29
N SER A 26 30.53 -21.63 -19.58
CA SER A 26 31.68 -22.54 -19.58
C SER A 26 31.89 -23.35 -18.28
N GLY A 27 31.18 -23.02 -17.20
CA GLY A 27 31.34 -23.69 -15.90
C GLY A 27 30.52 -24.99 -15.78
N LYS A 28 31.03 -25.99 -15.05
CA LYS A 28 30.25 -27.16 -14.60
C LYS A 28 29.09 -26.68 -13.72
N LYS A 29 27.86 -26.65 -14.26
CA LYS A 29 26.66 -26.28 -13.50
C LYS A 29 26.29 -27.41 -12.55
N SER A 30 26.08 -27.11 -11.28
CA SER A 30 25.52 -28.08 -10.33
C SER A 30 24.06 -28.37 -10.67
N ALA A 31 23.70 -29.64 -10.85
CA ALA A 31 22.33 -30.06 -11.17
C ALA A 31 21.36 -30.09 -9.97
N ARG A 32 21.69 -29.41 -8.86
CA ARG A 32 20.84 -29.33 -7.67
C ARG A 32 19.60 -28.51 -8.01
N LYS A 33 18.42 -29.09 -7.78
CA LYS A 33 17.13 -28.46 -8.08
C LYS A 33 16.56 -27.84 -6.81
N LEU A 34 15.73 -26.81 -6.97
CA LEU A 34 14.93 -26.26 -5.86
C LEU A 34 13.99 -27.31 -5.25
N SER A 35 13.61 -28.34 -6.01
CA SER A 35 12.86 -29.50 -5.53
C SER A 35 13.61 -30.37 -4.53
N ASP A 36 14.95 -30.26 -4.48
CA ASP A 36 15.79 -31.01 -3.53
C ASP A 36 15.76 -30.37 -2.13
N ILE A 37 15.18 -29.16 -2.01
CA ILE A 37 14.95 -28.50 -0.73
C ILE A 37 13.64 -29.04 -0.14
N ASN A 38 13.70 -29.54 1.09
CA ASN A 38 12.50 -29.85 1.85
C ASN A 38 11.77 -28.55 2.19
N VAL A 39 10.79 -28.21 1.37
CA VAL A 39 9.94 -27.04 1.57
C VAL A 39 9.07 -27.29 2.79
N VAL A 40 9.21 -26.43 3.79
CA VAL A 40 8.50 -26.49 5.07
C VAL A 40 7.13 -25.83 4.95
N ASP A 41 6.15 -26.26 5.74
CA ASP A 41 4.86 -25.60 5.81
C ASP A 41 5.01 -24.17 6.38
N GLU A 42 4.18 -23.24 5.88
CA GLU A 42 4.31 -21.83 6.23
C GLU A 42 4.14 -21.57 7.75
N GLN A 43 3.32 -22.38 8.43
CA GLN A 43 3.07 -22.23 9.86
C GLN A 43 4.31 -22.58 10.69
N GLU A 44 4.97 -23.68 10.36
CA GLU A 44 6.25 -24.06 10.96
C GLU A 44 7.34 -23.02 10.65
N LEU A 45 7.33 -22.43 9.45
CA LEU A 45 8.28 -21.37 9.09
C LEU A 45 8.04 -20.09 9.89
N ARG A 46 6.78 -19.73 10.15
CA ARG A 46 6.42 -18.59 11.02
C ARG A 46 6.84 -18.84 12.46
N GLU A 47 6.54 -20.01 13.02
CA GLU A 47 6.97 -20.41 14.36
C GLU A 47 8.49 -20.41 14.50
N ALA A 48 9.19 -21.00 13.52
CA ALA A 48 10.64 -20.97 13.47
C ALA A 48 11.17 -19.53 13.42
N SER A 49 10.58 -18.66 12.58
CA SER A 49 10.99 -17.25 12.48
C SER A 49 10.75 -16.46 13.76
N ALA A 50 9.68 -16.78 14.51
CA ALA A 50 9.38 -16.15 15.79
C ALA A 50 10.37 -16.58 16.89
N ASN A 51 10.91 -17.80 16.77
CA ASN A 51 11.92 -18.35 17.68
C ASN A 51 13.35 -17.87 17.37
N ILE A 52 13.57 -17.17 16.24
CA ILE A 52 14.89 -16.60 15.94
C ILE A 52 15.13 -15.41 16.86
N GLU A 53 16.12 -15.54 17.75
CA GLU A 53 16.56 -14.44 18.60
C GLU A 53 17.09 -13.27 17.74
N PRO A 54 16.53 -12.04 17.91
CA PRO A 54 17.03 -10.88 17.20
C PRO A 54 18.41 -10.51 17.74
N LYS A 55 19.40 -10.46 16.84
CA LYS A 55 20.76 -10.00 17.17
C LYS A 55 20.79 -8.47 17.25
N HIS A 56 21.68 -7.92 18.08
CA HIS A 56 21.98 -6.47 18.13
C HIS A 56 20.80 -5.54 18.48
N GLN A 57 19.85 -6.00 19.31
CA GLN A 57 18.68 -5.18 19.68
C GLN A 57 19.05 -3.85 20.34
N ASN A 58 20.05 -3.84 21.21
CA ASN A 58 20.49 -2.63 21.91
C ASN A 58 21.07 -1.61 20.93
N ASP A 59 21.97 -2.05 20.03
CA ASP A 59 22.59 -1.19 19.02
C ASP A 59 21.53 -0.59 18.07
N VAL A 60 20.53 -1.39 17.68
CA VAL A 60 19.40 -0.92 16.85
C VAL A 60 18.52 0.07 17.60
N ALA A 61 18.27 -0.14 18.90
CA ALA A 61 17.50 0.78 19.71
C ALA A 61 18.23 2.13 19.88
N ASP A 62 19.53 2.10 20.12
CA ASP A 62 20.36 3.31 20.21
C ASP A 62 20.40 4.07 18.89
N LEU A 63 20.48 3.34 17.77
CA LEU A 63 20.40 3.92 16.42
C LEU A 63 19.04 4.61 16.18
N ILE A 64 17.93 3.97 16.55
CA ILE A 64 16.59 4.56 16.45
C ILE A 64 16.49 5.82 17.31
N ASN A 65 17.01 5.79 18.54
CA ASN A 65 17.04 6.96 19.42
C ASN A 65 17.84 8.13 18.81
N SER A 66 18.93 7.83 18.10
CA SER A 66 19.69 8.84 17.36
C SER A 66 18.83 9.51 16.27
N TYR A 67 17.99 8.76 15.55
CA TYR A 67 17.06 9.32 14.56
C TYR A 67 15.95 10.14 15.19
N LYS A 68 15.43 9.73 16.35
CA LYS A 68 14.43 10.52 17.10
C LYS A 68 14.94 11.92 17.46
N SER A 69 16.24 12.06 17.74
CA SER A 69 16.86 13.37 17.99
C SER A 69 16.83 14.31 16.78
N LEU A 70 16.68 13.77 15.56
CA LEU A 70 16.64 14.52 14.31
C LEU A 70 15.22 14.98 13.92
N TYR A 71 14.18 14.56 14.66
CA TYR A 71 12.79 14.93 14.35
C TYR A 71 12.57 16.45 14.22
N PRO A 72 13.13 17.31 15.10
CA PRO A 72 12.98 18.76 14.93
C PRO A 72 13.57 19.28 13.63
N LYS A 73 14.67 18.68 13.16
CA LYS A 73 15.30 19.03 11.88
C LYS A 73 14.40 18.62 10.71
N TRP A 74 13.81 17.42 10.76
CA TRP A 74 12.87 16.97 9.73
C TRP A 74 11.64 17.87 9.64
N VAL A 75 11.08 18.29 10.78
CA VAL A 75 9.98 19.27 10.80
C VAL A 75 10.40 20.61 10.18
N PHE A 76 11.62 21.07 10.46
CA PHE A 76 12.15 22.30 9.88
C PHE A 76 12.23 22.21 8.34
N ASP A 77 12.79 21.12 7.81
CA ASP A 77 12.90 20.92 6.37
C ASP A 77 11.52 20.84 5.68
N LEU A 78 10.54 20.21 6.33
CA LEU A 78 9.15 20.19 5.86
C LEU A 78 8.53 21.59 5.83
N ARG A 79 8.78 22.42 6.86
CA ARG A 79 8.32 23.82 6.88
C ARG A 79 8.95 24.66 5.76
N CYS A 80 10.20 24.37 5.40
CA CYS A 80 10.89 25.01 4.28
C CYS A 80 10.34 24.58 2.90
N GLY A 81 9.42 23.61 2.83
CA GLY A 81 8.82 23.16 1.57
C GLY A 81 9.60 22.05 0.87
N PHE A 82 10.51 21.37 1.57
CA PHE A 82 11.15 20.15 1.04
C PHE A 82 10.27 18.93 1.31
N GLY A 83 10.18 18.02 0.34
CA GLY A 83 9.70 16.67 0.58
C GLY A 83 10.79 15.85 1.26
N LEU A 84 10.45 15.01 2.23
CA LEU A 84 11.44 14.14 2.88
C LEU A 84 11.44 12.75 2.28
N LEU A 85 12.61 12.25 1.93
CA LEU A 85 12.75 10.93 1.34
C LEU A 85 13.72 10.07 2.15
N MET A 86 13.17 9.06 2.83
CA MET A 86 13.93 8.16 3.69
C MET A 86 14.29 6.88 2.94
N TYR A 87 15.59 6.63 2.80
CA TYR A 87 16.13 5.42 2.18
C TYR A 87 17.10 4.72 3.14
N GLY A 88 17.25 3.42 3.00
CA GLY A 88 18.08 2.62 3.88
C GLY A 88 17.52 1.22 4.06
N PHE A 89 18.38 0.32 4.52
CA PHE A 89 18.04 -1.07 4.74
C PHE A 89 17.19 -1.24 6.00
N GLY A 90 16.08 -1.97 5.88
CA GLY A 90 15.14 -2.26 6.96
C GLY A 90 13.82 -1.51 6.85
N SER A 91 12.82 -2.01 7.58
CA SER A 91 11.50 -1.37 7.65
C SER A 91 11.59 -0.02 8.36
N LYS A 92 11.18 1.03 7.65
CA LYS A 92 11.15 2.42 8.15
C LYS A 92 9.79 2.81 8.69
N LYS A 93 8.78 1.98 8.49
CA LYS A 93 7.38 2.26 8.82
C LYS A 93 7.21 2.72 10.28
N SER A 94 7.72 1.94 11.22
CA SER A 94 7.58 2.26 12.65
C SER A 94 8.23 3.60 13.03
N LEU A 95 9.34 3.97 12.40
CA LEU A 95 10.02 5.23 12.66
C LEU A 95 9.24 6.42 12.09
N ILE A 96 8.69 6.27 10.88
CA ILE A 96 7.92 7.32 10.23
C ILE A 96 6.57 7.53 10.93
N GLU A 97 5.94 6.46 11.41
CA GLU A 97 4.71 6.54 12.23
C GLU A 97 4.98 7.18 13.60
N ASP A 98 6.11 6.85 14.23
CA ASP A 98 6.56 7.52 15.46
C ASP A 98 6.85 9.01 15.23
N PHE A 99 7.49 9.37 14.12
CA PHE A 99 7.67 10.77 13.71
C PHE A 99 6.33 11.48 13.49
N ALA A 100 5.40 10.85 12.78
CA ALA A 100 4.07 11.39 12.52
C ALA A 100 3.26 11.65 13.80
N SER A 101 3.33 10.72 14.76
CA SER A 101 2.59 10.84 16.03
C SER A 101 3.23 11.83 17.01
N THR A 102 4.56 11.93 17.03
CA THR A 102 5.27 12.78 18.00
C THR A 102 5.49 14.21 17.51
N ALA A 103 5.94 14.39 16.27
CA ALA A 103 6.41 15.67 15.76
C ALA A 103 5.36 16.42 14.93
N LEU A 104 4.34 15.71 14.42
CA LEU A 104 3.28 16.25 13.57
C LEU A 104 1.90 16.20 14.24
N ALA A 105 1.83 16.09 15.56
CA ALA A 105 0.58 16.02 16.31
C ALA A 105 -0.32 17.27 16.15
N GLU A 106 0.27 18.42 15.83
CA GLU A 106 -0.43 19.68 15.58
C GLU A 106 -0.99 19.77 14.15
N HIS A 107 -0.54 18.90 13.24
CA HIS A 107 -0.86 18.93 11.82
C HIS A 107 -1.76 17.75 11.43
N SER A 108 -2.52 17.90 10.34
CA SER A 108 -3.28 16.76 9.79
C SER A 108 -2.32 15.83 9.05
N VAL A 109 -2.25 14.57 9.48
CA VAL A 109 -1.40 13.55 8.85
C VAL A 109 -2.25 12.52 8.13
N VAL A 110 -1.91 12.20 6.88
CA VAL A 110 -2.51 11.12 6.11
C VAL A 110 -1.44 10.09 5.77
N VAL A 111 -1.64 8.85 6.21
CA VAL A 111 -0.70 7.75 5.96
C VAL A 111 -1.20 6.90 4.80
N ILE A 112 -0.34 6.74 3.79
CA ILE A 112 -0.55 5.93 2.60
C ILE A 112 0.41 4.75 2.67
N ASN A 113 -0.14 3.54 2.65
CA ASN A 113 0.61 2.29 2.77
C ASN A 113 0.90 1.68 1.41
N GLY A 114 1.90 2.19 0.70
CA GLY A 114 2.29 1.85 -0.68
C GLY A 114 2.61 0.37 -0.95
N TYR A 115 2.91 -0.41 0.09
CA TYR A 115 3.14 -1.86 -0.03
C TYR A 115 1.86 -2.66 -0.38
N LEU A 116 0.66 -2.07 -0.23
CA LEU A 116 -0.60 -2.69 -0.64
C LEU A 116 -0.79 -2.58 -2.17
N GLN A 117 -1.21 -3.66 -2.81
CA GLN A 117 -1.43 -3.69 -4.26
C GLN A 117 -2.74 -3.01 -4.69
N SER A 118 -3.76 -2.98 -3.81
CA SER A 118 -5.10 -2.46 -4.09
C SER A 118 -5.26 -0.94 -3.91
N ILE A 119 -4.17 -0.20 -3.75
CA ILE A 119 -4.25 1.25 -3.47
C ILE A 119 -4.75 1.99 -4.70
N ASN A 120 -5.84 2.74 -4.52
CA ASN A 120 -6.33 3.65 -5.53
C ASN A 120 -5.94 5.10 -5.19
N ILE A 121 -4.99 5.66 -5.93
CA ILE A 121 -4.52 7.04 -5.72
C ILE A 121 -5.64 8.09 -5.85
N LYS A 122 -6.67 7.81 -6.66
CA LYS A 122 -7.82 8.71 -6.81
C LYS A 122 -8.59 8.83 -5.50
N GLN A 123 -8.84 7.72 -4.83
CA GLN A 123 -9.52 7.71 -3.52
C GLN A 123 -8.70 8.46 -2.48
N VAL A 124 -7.37 8.34 -2.51
CA VAL A 124 -6.48 9.08 -1.61
C VAL A 124 -6.56 10.59 -1.84
N ILE A 125 -6.53 11.04 -3.09
CA ILE A 125 -6.65 12.47 -3.42
C ILE A 125 -8.03 13.00 -3.02
N ILE A 126 -9.09 12.20 -3.21
CA ILE A 126 -10.44 12.54 -2.76
C ILE A 126 -10.48 12.71 -1.23
N ALA A 127 -9.92 11.76 -0.49
CA ALA A 127 -9.84 11.84 0.97
C ALA A 127 -9.04 13.07 1.44
N LEU A 128 -7.93 13.40 0.75
CA LEU A 128 -7.17 14.62 1.03
C LEU A 128 -7.96 15.89 0.76
N ALA A 129 -8.71 15.93 -0.35
CA ALA A 129 -9.58 17.06 -0.67
C ALA A 129 -10.70 17.23 0.37
N GLU A 130 -11.26 16.13 0.88
CA GLU A 130 -12.25 16.14 1.96
C GLU A 130 -11.67 16.66 3.28
N ILE A 131 -10.48 16.19 3.67
CA ILE A 131 -9.79 16.66 4.88
C ILE A 131 -9.49 18.16 4.78
N LEU A 132 -8.96 18.63 3.64
CA LEU A 132 -8.68 20.05 3.43
C LEU A 132 -9.97 20.88 3.47
N TRP A 133 -11.06 20.35 2.92
CA TRP A 133 -12.37 20.98 2.96
C TRP A 133 -12.97 21.07 4.38
N GLU A 134 -12.79 20.05 5.21
CA GLU A 134 -13.20 20.07 6.62
C GLU A 134 -12.41 21.09 7.43
N GLN A 135 -11.10 21.17 7.22
CA GLN A 135 -10.24 22.19 7.85
C GLN A 135 -10.68 23.61 7.46
N LEU A 136 -11.00 23.83 6.18
CA LEU A 136 -11.55 25.11 5.70
C LEU A 136 -12.92 25.42 6.33
N LYS A 137 -13.79 24.42 6.52
CA LYS A 137 -15.11 24.61 7.17
C LYS A 137 -14.99 24.96 8.66
N LEU A 138 -14.06 24.32 9.37
CA LEU A 138 -13.82 24.59 10.79
C LEU A 138 -13.27 26.01 10.99
N LYS A 139 -12.34 26.46 10.13
CA LYS A 139 -11.80 27.83 10.17
C LYS A 139 -12.80 28.90 9.68
N ARG A 140 -13.63 28.61 8.67
CA ARG A 140 -14.68 29.54 8.16
C ARG A 140 -15.89 29.71 9.08
N LYS A 141 -16.05 28.92 10.14
CA LYS A 141 -17.08 29.17 11.18
C LYS A 141 -16.73 30.35 12.10
N VAL A 142 -15.47 30.81 12.12
CA VAL A 142 -15.02 31.96 12.92
C VAL A 142 -15.17 33.29 12.16
N SER A 143 -15.17 33.25 10.83
CA SER A 143 -15.33 34.42 9.94
C SER A 143 -16.66 34.34 9.18
N SER A 144 -17.70 34.97 9.74
CA SER A 144 -19.00 35.15 9.07
C SER A 144 -18.83 35.97 7.78
N GLY A 145 -19.18 35.40 6.62
CA GLY A 145 -19.29 36.15 5.36
C GLY A 145 -19.37 35.29 4.09
N SER A 146 -20.60 35.12 3.58
CA SER A 146 -21.00 34.78 2.19
C SER A 146 -20.47 33.50 1.51
N LEU A 147 -21.41 32.58 1.27
CA LEU A 147 -21.31 31.39 0.40
C LEU A 147 -21.19 31.74 -1.09
N PRO A 148 -20.64 30.80 -1.89
CA PRO A 148 -21.40 30.23 -3.00
C PRO A 148 -21.84 28.81 -2.66
N LYS A 149 -23.12 28.53 -2.95
CA LYS A 149 -23.78 27.24 -2.76
C LYS A 149 -23.26 26.21 -3.79
N VAL A 150 -22.61 25.13 -3.31
CA VAL A 150 -22.83 23.66 -3.55
C VAL A 150 -23.05 23.22 -5.04
N PRO A 151 -22.43 22.13 -5.60
CA PRO A 151 -22.69 20.77 -5.08
C PRO A 151 -21.70 19.61 -5.33
N GLN A 152 -21.95 18.53 -4.56
CA GLN A 152 -21.66 17.09 -4.83
C GLN A 152 -20.24 16.52 -4.54
N PRO A 153 -20.18 15.22 -4.18
CA PRO A 153 -18.99 14.59 -3.59
C PRO A 153 -17.78 14.70 -4.51
N PHE A 154 -16.59 14.88 -3.92
CA PHE A 154 -15.33 14.97 -4.65
C PHE A 154 -15.06 13.75 -5.56
N SER A 155 -15.81 12.66 -5.38
CA SER A 155 -15.83 11.47 -6.23
C SER A 155 -16.21 11.72 -7.70
N SER A 156 -16.81 12.86 -8.05
CA SER A 156 -17.19 13.19 -9.43
C SER A 156 -16.30 14.23 -10.12
N ARG A 157 -15.24 14.72 -9.47
CA ARG A 157 -14.33 15.73 -10.04
C ARG A 157 -13.14 15.08 -10.75
N SER A 158 -12.64 15.73 -11.80
CA SER A 158 -11.41 15.29 -12.46
C SER A 158 -10.21 15.44 -11.51
N MET A 159 -9.18 14.62 -11.68
CA MET A 159 -7.98 14.68 -10.82
C MET A 159 -7.29 16.05 -10.89
N ASP A 160 -7.35 16.72 -12.04
CA ASP A 160 -6.77 18.05 -12.23
C ASP A 160 -7.57 19.13 -11.48
N ASP A 161 -8.91 19.03 -11.44
CA ASP A 161 -9.74 19.95 -10.66
C ASP A 161 -9.51 19.80 -9.15
N LEU A 162 -9.25 18.56 -8.70
CA LEU A 162 -8.90 18.28 -7.30
C LEU A 162 -7.53 18.90 -6.95
N LEU A 163 -6.54 18.77 -7.83
CA LEU A 163 -5.22 19.35 -7.62
C LEU A 163 -5.25 20.89 -7.64
N VAL A 164 -6.05 21.50 -8.52
CA VAL A 164 -6.26 22.96 -8.53
C VAL A 164 -6.95 23.43 -7.24
N PHE A 165 -7.90 22.65 -6.72
CA PHE A 165 -8.52 22.94 -5.43
C PHE A 165 -7.51 22.85 -4.26
N LEU A 166 -6.63 21.85 -4.29
CA LEU A 166 -5.56 21.68 -3.30
C LEU A 166 -4.47 22.77 -3.39
N ASP A 167 -4.32 23.42 -4.55
CA ASP A 167 -3.39 24.54 -4.75
C ASP A 167 -4.04 25.92 -4.51
N GLY A 168 -5.29 25.94 -4.04
CA GLY A 168 -6.11 27.15 -3.96
C GLY A 168 -5.50 28.30 -3.11
N PRO A 169 -5.59 29.56 -3.54
CA PRO A 169 -4.86 30.70 -2.95
C PRO A 169 -5.41 31.22 -1.60
N GLU A 170 -6.34 30.54 -0.94
CA GLU A 170 -7.20 31.13 0.11
C GLU A 170 -6.78 30.89 1.57
N MET A 171 -5.50 30.66 1.89
CA MET A 171 -5.05 30.60 3.29
C MET A 171 -3.72 31.35 3.47
N ASP A 172 -3.79 32.59 3.93
CA ASP A 172 -2.63 33.44 4.26
C ASP A 172 -1.85 32.99 5.53
N GLU A 173 -2.16 31.84 6.11
CA GLU A 173 -1.47 31.31 7.29
C GLU A 173 -0.43 30.24 6.90
N LYS A 174 0.84 30.65 6.82
CA LYS A 174 2.02 29.82 6.52
C LYS A 174 2.24 28.60 7.43
N ASP A 175 1.43 28.42 8.47
CA ASP A 175 1.69 27.44 9.54
C ASP A 175 0.81 26.18 9.50
N SER A 176 -0.25 26.16 8.67
CA SER A 176 -1.15 25.00 8.56
C SER A 176 -0.92 24.24 7.25
N PHE A 177 -0.20 23.11 7.30
CA PHE A 177 -0.03 22.18 6.18
C PHE A 177 -0.54 20.77 6.53
N ILE A 178 -0.89 20.00 5.51
CA ILE A 178 -1.24 18.58 5.61
C ILE A 178 0.01 17.77 5.28
N CYS A 179 0.40 16.89 6.19
CA CYS A 179 1.52 15.98 5.95
C CYS A 179 1.01 14.66 5.38
N VAL A 180 1.48 14.31 4.19
CA VAL A 180 1.19 13.04 3.54
C VAL A 180 2.40 12.13 3.72
N VAL A 181 2.20 11.05 4.45
CA VAL A 181 3.20 10.02 4.71
C VAL A 181 3.00 8.87 3.74
N VAL A 182 3.98 8.57 2.92
CA VAL A 182 3.95 7.47 1.94
C VAL A 182 4.97 6.40 2.33
N ASN A 183 4.49 5.33 2.96
CA ASN A 183 5.30 4.14 3.17
C ASN A 183 5.46 3.41 1.85
N ASN A 184 6.69 3.09 1.44
CA ASN A 184 7.00 2.41 0.17
C ASN A 184 6.39 3.11 -1.05
N ILE A 185 6.90 4.29 -1.40
CA ILE A 185 6.47 5.03 -2.61
C ILE A 185 6.74 4.24 -3.90
N ASP A 186 7.67 3.30 -3.82
CA ASP A 186 8.08 2.32 -4.83
C ASP A 186 7.34 0.97 -4.71
N GLY A 187 6.26 0.94 -3.94
CA GLY A 187 5.41 -0.23 -3.79
C GLY A 187 4.68 -0.60 -5.10
N PRO A 188 4.26 -1.86 -5.25
CA PRO A 188 3.76 -2.40 -6.52
C PRO A 188 2.55 -1.62 -7.08
N GLY A 189 1.65 -1.13 -6.23
CA GLY A 189 0.47 -0.35 -6.66
C GLY A 189 0.75 1.12 -6.98
N LEU A 190 1.97 1.62 -6.72
CA LEU A 190 2.35 3.02 -6.93
C LEU A 190 3.41 3.23 -8.02
N ARG A 191 3.96 2.16 -8.61
CA ARG A 191 5.04 2.25 -9.62
C ARG A 191 4.61 2.83 -10.95
N ASP A 192 3.31 2.87 -11.23
CA ASP A 192 2.80 3.38 -12.49
C ASP A 192 3.16 4.85 -12.69
N THR A 193 3.57 5.20 -13.91
CA THR A 193 4.00 6.55 -14.26
C THR A 193 2.90 7.58 -13.98
N GLU A 194 1.64 7.24 -14.24
CA GLU A 194 0.49 8.12 -13.96
C GLU A 194 0.37 8.40 -12.44
N THR A 195 0.47 7.36 -11.61
CA THR A 195 0.39 7.49 -10.15
C THR A 195 1.52 8.34 -9.59
N GLN A 196 2.76 8.14 -10.06
CA GLN A 196 3.90 8.98 -9.68
C GLN A 196 3.74 10.43 -10.15
N GLN A 197 3.16 10.67 -11.33
CA GLN A 197 2.83 12.03 -11.79
C GLN A 197 1.82 12.71 -10.87
N TYR A 198 0.78 12.01 -10.43
CA TYR A 198 -0.20 12.56 -9.50
C TYR A 198 0.41 12.84 -8.12
N LEU A 199 1.23 11.94 -7.59
CA LEU A 199 1.97 12.15 -6.34
C LEU A 199 2.93 13.34 -6.43
N ALA A 200 3.61 13.51 -7.57
CA ALA A 200 4.51 14.63 -7.78
C ALA A 200 3.75 15.95 -7.83
N ARG A 201 2.63 16.02 -8.56
CA ARG A 201 1.76 17.20 -8.57
C ARG A 201 1.21 17.52 -7.18
N LEU A 202 0.84 16.50 -6.41
CA LEU A 202 0.38 16.63 -5.04
C LEU A 202 1.46 17.20 -4.11
N ALA A 203 2.72 16.78 -4.28
CA ALA A 203 3.86 17.32 -3.53
C ALA A 203 4.16 18.79 -3.88
N SER A 204 3.81 19.23 -5.10
CA SER A 204 3.97 20.62 -5.55
C SER A 204 2.94 21.58 -4.93
N CYS A 205 1.84 21.07 -4.36
CA CYS A 205 0.80 21.91 -3.78
C CYS A 205 1.29 22.64 -2.53
N SER A 206 0.94 23.92 -2.39
CA SER A 206 1.48 24.78 -1.34
C SER A 206 1.21 24.29 0.09
N TYR A 207 0.05 23.66 0.34
CA TYR A 207 -0.39 23.18 1.66
C TYR A 207 -0.03 21.74 1.96
N ILE A 208 0.57 21.01 1.02
CA ILE A 208 0.88 19.60 1.17
C ILE A 208 2.38 19.46 1.39
N ARG A 209 2.75 18.62 2.35
CA ARG A 209 4.13 18.22 2.60
C ARG A 209 4.20 16.71 2.56
N VAL A 210 5.21 16.17 1.88
CA VAL A 210 5.31 14.73 1.65
C VAL A 210 6.51 14.17 2.39
N VAL A 211 6.29 13.08 3.13
CA VAL A 211 7.33 12.25 3.72
C VAL A 211 7.18 10.87 3.09
N ALA A 212 8.20 10.38 2.41
CA ALA A 212 8.15 9.10 1.71
C ALA A 212 9.30 8.17 2.11
N SER A 213 9.08 6.87 1.99
CA SER A 213 10.10 5.84 2.19
C SER A 213 10.35 5.03 0.92
N ILE A 214 11.60 4.63 0.72
CA ILE A 214 12.05 3.78 -0.41
C ILE A 214 12.73 2.52 0.12
N ASP A 215 12.55 1.40 -0.58
CA ASP A 215 13.26 0.15 -0.33
C ASP A 215 13.93 -0.45 -1.57
N HIS A 216 13.42 -0.16 -2.76
CA HIS A 216 13.87 -0.70 -4.03
C HIS A 216 15.07 0.09 -4.55
N VAL A 217 16.13 -0.62 -4.91
CA VAL A 217 17.38 -0.02 -5.43
C VAL A 217 17.14 0.87 -6.66
N ASN A 218 16.23 0.44 -7.53
CA ASN A 218 15.89 1.17 -8.76
C ASN A 218 14.81 2.25 -8.58
N ALA A 219 14.37 2.55 -7.35
CA ALA A 219 13.32 3.55 -7.13
C ALA A 219 13.59 4.94 -7.73
N PRO A 220 14.85 5.47 -7.73
CA PRO A 220 15.13 6.76 -8.37
C PRO A 220 14.86 6.78 -9.89
N LEU A 221 14.78 5.61 -10.55
CA LEU A 221 14.44 5.51 -11.98
C LEU A 221 12.96 5.79 -12.27
N LEU A 222 12.10 5.83 -11.24
CA LEU A 222 10.68 6.13 -11.40
C LEU A 222 10.43 7.61 -11.70
N TRP A 223 11.41 8.49 -11.49
CA TRP A 223 11.19 9.92 -11.53
C TRP A 223 11.95 10.61 -12.67
N ASP A 224 11.21 11.44 -13.39
CA ASP A 224 11.78 12.35 -14.36
C ASP A 224 12.48 13.54 -13.67
N LYS A 225 13.40 14.18 -14.39
CA LYS A 225 14.09 15.41 -13.91
C LYS A 225 13.12 16.49 -13.43
N LYS A 226 11.97 16.63 -14.09
CA LYS A 226 10.91 17.59 -13.71
C LYS A 226 10.28 17.21 -12.37
N MET A 227 9.98 15.93 -12.14
CA MET A 227 9.37 15.48 -10.90
C MET A 227 10.30 15.69 -9.71
N VAL A 228 11.58 15.32 -9.86
CA VAL A 228 12.55 15.42 -8.76
C VAL A 228 12.83 16.88 -8.39
N HIS A 229 13.14 17.72 -9.38
CA HIS A 229 13.62 19.08 -9.11
C HIS A 229 12.51 20.13 -8.94
N ALA A 230 11.37 19.99 -9.62
CA ALA A 230 10.34 21.02 -9.62
C ALA A 230 9.14 20.69 -8.73
N GLN A 231 8.86 19.40 -8.50
CA GLN A 231 7.61 18.97 -7.86
C GLN A 231 7.86 18.39 -6.47
N PHE A 232 8.61 17.29 -6.36
CA PHE A 232 8.86 16.64 -5.08
C PHE A 232 9.87 17.38 -4.19
N ASN A 233 10.88 18.00 -4.80
CA ASN A 233 11.95 18.72 -4.09
C ASN A 233 12.51 17.91 -2.90
N TRP A 234 12.94 16.69 -3.18
CA TRP A 234 13.33 15.71 -2.15
C TRP A 234 14.60 16.11 -1.40
N TYR A 235 14.54 16.04 -0.07
CA TYR A 235 15.69 15.96 0.81
C TYR A 235 15.91 14.50 1.22
N TRP A 236 17.07 13.95 0.86
CA TRP A 236 17.40 12.55 1.03
C TRP A 236 17.98 12.29 2.43
N TYR A 237 17.32 11.41 3.19
CA TYR A 237 17.75 10.97 4.50
C TYR A 237 18.14 9.49 4.48
N HIS A 238 19.41 9.21 4.81
CA HIS A 238 19.89 7.84 4.99
C HIS A 238 19.52 7.33 6.39
N VAL A 239 18.55 6.42 6.45
CA VAL A 239 17.95 5.91 7.68
C VAL A 239 17.83 4.38 7.63
N PRO A 240 18.94 3.64 7.69
CA PRO A 240 18.91 2.18 7.81
C PRO A 240 18.46 1.79 9.22
N THR A 241 17.30 1.14 9.34
CA THR A 241 16.76 0.68 10.64
C THR A 241 17.15 -0.75 10.96
N PHE A 242 17.57 -1.54 9.96
CA PHE A 242 17.80 -2.99 10.06
C PHE A 242 16.61 -3.79 10.60
N ALA A 243 15.42 -3.16 10.68
CA ALA A 243 14.21 -3.81 11.15
C ALA A 243 13.68 -4.79 10.08
N PRO A 244 13.17 -5.96 10.47
CA PRO A 244 12.59 -6.91 9.53
C PRO A 244 11.33 -6.33 8.86
N TYR A 245 11.16 -6.61 7.57
CA TYR A 245 9.99 -6.23 6.76
C TYR A 245 8.78 -7.13 7.06
N LYS A 246 8.31 -7.10 8.31
CA LYS A 246 7.24 -8.00 8.78
C LYS A 246 5.90 -7.69 8.13
N VAL A 247 5.56 -6.42 7.93
CA VAL A 247 4.24 -6.01 7.42
C VAL A 247 4.25 -5.92 5.90
N GLU A 248 5.32 -5.34 5.36
CA GLU A 248 5.54 -5.15 3.93
C GLU A 248 5.69 -6.52 3.23
N GLY A 249 6.31 -7.49 3.91
CA GLY A 249 6.50 -8.85 3.42
C GLY A 249 5.26 -9.74 3.41
N LEU A 250 4.17 -9.37 4.11
CA LEU A 250 2.95 -10.23 4.18
C LEU A 250 2.29 -10.42 2.81
N PHE A 251 2.36 -9.39 1.98
CA PHE A 251 1.72 -9.36 0.66
C PHE A 251 2.63 -9.93 -0.44
N LEU A 252 3.88 -10.26 -0.11
CA LEU A 252 4.84 -10.86 -1.04
C LEU A 252 4.84 -12.38 -0.92
N PRO A 253 4.88 -13.14 -2.04
CA PRO A 253 4.90 -14.59 -1.99
C PRO A 253 6.13 -15.15 -1.29
N LEU A 254 5.88 -16.02 -0.31
CA LEU A 254 6.91 -16.83 0.32
C LEU A 254 7.36 -17.91 -0.67
N ILE A 255 8.42 -17.61 -1.42
CA ILE A 255 8.98 -18.46 -2.49
C ILE A 255 9.42 -19.83 -1.96
N LEU A 256 9.81 -19.90 -0.68
CA LEU A 256 10.26 -21.11 0.02
C LEU A 256 9.15 -21.80 0.82
N ALA A 257 7.88 -21.41 0.62
CA ALA A 257 6.72 -22.09 1.20
C ALA A 257 5.84 -22.67 0.07
N HIS A 258 5.23 -23.82 0.32
CA HIS A 258 4.33 -24.47 -0.65
C HIS A 258 3.06 -23.63 -0.88
N GLY A 259 2.97 -22.87 -1.98
CA GLY A 259 1.68 -22.52 -2.60
C GLY A 259 1.48 -21.08 -3.06
N SER A 260 1.88 -20.76 -4.30
CA SER A 260 1.55 -19.49 -4.96
C SER A 260 0.04 -19.24 -5.13
N SER A 261 -0.81 -20.27 -5.24
CA SER A 261 -2.28 -20.09 -5.22
C SER A 261 -2.89 -20.00 -3.82
N LYS A 262 -2.15 -20.44 -2.78
CA LYS A 262 -2.61 -20.45 -1.39
C LYS A 262 -2.49 -19.09 -0.70
N GLN A 263 -1.74 -18.16 -1.28
CA GLN A 263 -1.50 -16.86 -0.66
C GLN A 263 -2.67 -15.89 -0.82
N SER A 264 -3.34 -15.88 -1.99
CA SER A 264 -4.59 -15.11 -2.15
C SER A 264 -5.66 -15.61 -1.18
N ALA A 265 -5.69 -16.93 -0.93
CA ALA A 265 -6.58 -17.53 0.06
C ALA A 265 -6.24 -17.06 1.49
N LYS A 266 -4.96 -16.99 1.88
CA LYS A 266 -4.59 -16.50 3.23
C LYS A 266 -4.76 -15.00 3.42
N THR A 267 -4.49 -14.18 2.41
CA THR A 267 -4.84 -12.75 2.45
C THR A 267 -6.35 -12.59 2.61
N ALA A 268 -7.13 -13.38 1.85
CA ALA A 268 -8.57 -13.42 2.01
C ALA A 268 -8.97 -13.87 3.42
N LEU A 269 -8.28 -14.85 4.02
CA LEU A 269 -8.56 -15.31 5.37
C LEU A 269 -8.31 -14.25 6.44
N ILE A 270 -7.20 -13.52 6.36
CA ILE A 270 -6.89 -12.42 7.30
C ILE A 270 -7.98 -11.34 7.21
N VAL A 271 -8.40 -11.00 5.98
CA VAL A 271 -9.49 -10.04 5.78
C VAL A 271 -10.79 -10.62 6.34
N LEU A 272 -11.16 -11.86 6.02
CA LEU A 272 -12.38 -12.51 6.50
C LEU A 272 -12.43 -12.57 8.03
N GLN A 273 -11.30 -12.81 8.71
CA GLN A 273 -11.20 -12.78 10.18
C GLN A 273 -11.51 -11.40 10.79
N SER A 274 -11.25 -10.31 10.06
CA SER A 274 -11.62 -8.96 10.50
C SER A 274 -13.09 -8.59 10.23
N LEU A 275 -13.80 -9.36 9.41
CA LEU A 275 -15.21 -9.11 9.07
C LEU A 275 -16.16 -9.63 10.15
N THR A 276 -17.39 -9.10 10.14
CA THR A 276 -18.46 -9.55 11.02
C THR A 276 -18.83 -11.03 10.76
N PRO A 277 -19.30 -11.79 11.78
CA PRO A 277 -19.68 -13.19 11.59
C PRO A 277 -20.79 -13.36 10.54
N ASN A 278 -21.70 -12.38 10.41
CA ASN A 278 -22.72 -12.38 9.37
C ASN A 278 -22.08 -12.23 7.98
N ALA A 279 -21.14 -11.31 7.79
CA ALA A 279 -20.41 -11.18 6.53
C ALA A 279 -19.63 -12.46 6.18
N GLN A 280 -18.94 -13.09 7.15
CA GLN A 280 -18.26 -14.37 6.95
C GLN A 280 -19.22 -15.47 6.48
N SER A 281 -20.43 -15.54 7.06
CA SER A 281 -21.43 -16.52 6.66
C SER A 281 -22.05 -16.26 5.28
N VAL A 282 -22.19 -15.00 4.86
CA VAL A 282 -22.60 -14.64 3.48
C VAL A 282 -21.51 -15.05 2.49
N PHE A 283 -20.25 -14.79 2.82
CA PHE A 283 -19.11 -15.24 2.01
C PHE A 283 -19.06 -16.78 1.91
N ARG A 284 -19.37 -17.48 3.00
CA ARG A 284 -19.46 -18.95 3.03
C ARG A 284 -20.50 -19.50 2.06
N ILE A 285 -21.70 -18.90 2.01
CA ILE A 285 -22.75 -19.31 1.05
C ILE A 285 -22.25 -19.17 -0.39
N LEU A 286 -21.57 -18.06 -0.68
CA LEU A 286 -21.06 -17.80 -2.02
C LEU A 286 -19.95 -18.79 -2.41
N ALA A 287 -19.07 -19.12 -1.46
CA ALA A 287 -18.03 -20.14 -1.64
C ALA A 287 -18.61 -21.57 -1.83
N GLU A 288 -19.61 -21.97 -1.03
CA GLU A 288 -20.32 -23.26 -1.16
C GLU A 288 -20.99 -23.40 -2.53
N TYR A 289 -21.60 -22.33 -3.02
CA TYR A 289 -22.23 -22.32 -4.34
C TYR A 289 -21.21 -22.45 -5.48
N GLN A 290 -20.10 -21.71 -5.40
CA GLN A 290 -19.06 -21.76 -6.43
C GLN A 290 -18.35 -23.14 -6.47
N LEU A 291 -18.30 -23.86 -5.34
CA LEU A 291 -17.82 -25.24 -5.31
C LEU A 291 -18.82 -26.24 -5.88
N SER A 292 -20.12 -26.03 -5.64
CA SER A 292 -21.17 -26.92 -6.17
C SER A 292 -21.44 -26.71 -7.67
N HIS A 293 -21.17 -25.52 -8.21
CA HIS A 293 -21.36 -25.19 -9.62
C HIS A 293 -20.03 -24.73 -10.27
N PRO A 294 -19.08 -25.66 -10.49
CA PRO A 294 -17.75 -25.32 -10.99
C PRO A 294 -17.70 -24.80 -12.44
N ASP A 295 -18.75 -25.04 -13.21
CA ASP A 295 -18.86 -24.65 -14.63
C ASP A 295 -19.59 -23.30 -14.81
N ASP A 296 -20.26 -22.79 -13.77
CA ASP A 296 -20.91 -21.48 -13.80
C ASP A 296 -19.92 -20.39 -13.36
N GLU A 297 -19.85 -19.29 -14.12
CA GLU A 297 -18.92 -18.18 -13.87
C GLU A 297 -19.31 -17.27 -12.68
N GLY A 298 -20.13 -17.75 -11.74
CA GLY A 298 -20.49 -17.04 -10.51
C GLY A 298 -21.97 -17.17 -10.12
N MET A 299 -22.32 -16.61 -8.97
CA MET A 299 -23.69 -16.58 -8.43
C MET A 299 -24.38 -15.25 -8.75
N ALA A 300 -25.65 -15.29 -9.19
CA ALA A 300 -26.47 -14.09 -9.33
C ALA A 300 -26.78 -13.45 -7.96
N VAL A 301 -26.80 -12.12 -7.91
CA VAL A 301 -27.08 -11.34 -6.67
C VAL A 301 -28.44 -11.71 -6.07
N ASP A 302 -29.45 -11.96 -6.90
CA ASP A 302 -30.80 -12.32 -6.46
C ASP A 302 -30.85 -13.68 -5.76
N ASN A 303 -30.05 -14.64 -6.24
CA ASN A 303 -29.90 -15.95 -5.60
C ASN A 303 -29.17 -15.83 -4.26
N LEU A 304 -28.09 -15.03 -4.21
CA LEU A 304 -27.38 -14.77 -2.96
C LEU A 304 -28.29 -14.13 -1.92
N TYR A 305 -29.12 -13.17 -2.33
CA TYR A 305 -30.06 -12.48 -1.46
C TYR A 305 -31.13 -13.44 -0.92
N SER A 306 -31.68 -14.30 -1.77
CA SER A 306 -32.69 -15.28 -1.37
C SER A 306 -32.15 -16.26 -0.32
N ILE A 307 -30.97 -16.84 -0.57
CA ILE A 307 -30.33 -17.80 0.35
C ILE A 307 -29.89 -17.11 1.66
N SER A 308 -29.36 -15.89 1.57
CA SER A 308 -28.93 -15.12 2.76
C SER A 308 -30.12 -14.72 3.64
N ARG A 309 -31.28 -14.46 3.03
CA ARG A 309 -32.52 -14.17 3.74
C ARG A 309 -33.12 -15.42 4.39
N GLU A 310 -33.08 -16.57 3.72
CA GLU A 310 -33.52 -17.85 4.28
C GLU A 310 -32.69 -18.26 5.51
N ARG A 311 -31.37 -17.98 5.49
CA ARG A 311 -30.49 -18.23 6.64
C ARG A 311 -30.47 -17.10 7.69
N PHE A 312 -31.35 -16.10 7.57
CA PHE A 312 -31.47 -14.95 8.47
C PHE A 312 -30.18 -14.13 8.66
N LEU A 313 -29.29 -14.13 7.67
CA LEU A 313 -27.99 -13.43 7.76
C LEU A 313 -28.11 -11.94 7.46
N VAL A 314 -29.12 -11.57 6.66
CA VAL A 314 -29.30 -10.23 6.13
C VAL A 314 -30.78 -9.82 6.26
N SER A 315 -31.02 -8.61 6.77
CA SER A 315 -32.38 -8.08 7.00
C SER A 315 -32.97 -7.38 5.78
N SER A 316 -32.13 -6.81 4.91
CA SER A 316 -32.55 -6.06 3.73
C SER A 316 -31.53 -6.14 2.58
N GLN A 317 -31.95 -5.85 1.35
CA GLN A 317 -31.02 -5.80 0.22
C GLN A 317 -29.93 -4.72 0.37
N VAL A 318 -30.22 -3.66 1.15
CA VAL A 318 -29.25 -2.61 1.49
C VAL A 318 -28.11 -3.16 2.33
N THR A 319 -28.42 -3.99 3.34
CA THR A 319 -27.40 -4.64 4.18
C THR A 319 -26.58 -5.66 3.39
N LEU A 320 -27.16 -6.37 2.41
CA LEU A 320 -26.40 -7.23 1.50
C LEU A 320 -25.42 -6.41 0.66
N ASN A 321 -25.90 -5.31 0.07
CA ASN A 321 -25.08 -4.44 -0.75
C ASN A 321 -23.91 -3.83 0.04
N ALA A 322 -24.11 -3.49 1.32
CA ALA A 322 -23.03 -3.02 2.18
C ALA A 322 -21.91 -4.08 2.34
N HIS A 323 -22.27 -5.33 2.61
CA HIS A 323 -21.29 -6.43 2.67
C HIS A 323 -20.65 -6.71 1.31
N LEU A 324 -21.39 -6.63 0.20
CA LEU A 324 -20.84 -6.79 -1.14
C LEU A 324 -19.86 -5.68 -1.50
N THR A 325 -20.13 -4.44 -1.09
CA THR A 325 -19.19 -3.32 -1.26
C THR A 325 -17.92 -3.58 -0.46
N GLU A 326 -18.05 -4.00 0.80
CA GLU A 326 -16.90 -4.38 1.65
C GLU A 326 -16.06 -5.50 1.03
N PHE A 327 -16.68 -6.54 0.48
CA PHE A 327 -15.95 -7.60 -0.24
C PHE A 327 -15.27 -7.11 -1.52
N LYS A 328 -15.86 -6.15 -2.23
CA LYS A 328 -15.27 -5.54 -3.43
C LYS A 328 -14.09 -4.64 -3.08
N ASP A 329 -14.20 -3.86 -2.01
CA ASP A 329 -13.15 -2.96 -1.55
C ASP A 329 -11.88 -3.73 -1.13
N HIS A 330 -12.05 -4.94 -0.61
CA HIS A 330 -10.95 -5.86 -0.29
C HIS A 330 -10.58 -6.83 -1.43
N GLU A 331 -11.14 -6.66 -2.63
CA GLU A 331 -10.91 -7.51 -3.81
C GLU A 331 -11.21 -9.01 -3.59
N LEU A 332 -12.02 -9.36 -2.58
CA LEU A 332 -12.42 -10.74 -2.28
C LEU A 332 -13.41 -11.30 -3.30
N VAL A 333 -14.25 -10.43 -3.87
CA VAL A 333 -15.28 -10.79 -4.84
C VAL A 333 -15.18 -9.86 -6.04
N LYS A 334 -15.24 -10.45 -7.24
CA LYS A 334 -15.32 -9.71 -8.49
C LYS A 334 -16.69 -9.91 -9.11
N THR A 335 -17.21 -8.86 -9.74
CA THR A 335 -18.43 -8.94 -10.54
C THR A 335 -18.08 -9.18 -12.00
N LYS A 336 -18.63 -10.25 -12.58
CA LYS A 336 -18.61 -10.48 -14.03
C LYS A 336 -20.03 -10.37 -14.54
N ARG A 337 -20.23 -9.55 -15.58
CA ARG A 337 -21.53 -9.40 -16.22
C ARG A 337 -21.67 -10.47 -17.29
N HIS A 338 -22.66 -11.34 -17.15
CA HIS A 338 -22.90 -12.41 -18.10
C HIS A 338 -23.49 -11.86 -19.41
N SER A 339 -23.50 -12.66 -20.48
CA SER A 339 -24.12 -12.30 -21.77
C SER A 339 -25.61 -11.96 -21.66
N ASP A 340 -26.26 -12.39 -20.57
CA ASP A 340 -27.67 -12.17 -20.26
C ASP A 340 -27.93 -10.85 -19.49
N GLY A 341 -26.89 -10.06 -19.25
CA GLY A 341 -27.00 -8.75 -18.57
C GLY A 341 -27.14 -8.79 -17.05
N GLN A 342 -27.21 -9.99 -16.44
CA GLN A 342 -27.17 -10.15 -14.99
C GLN A 342 -25.74 -10.07 -14.44
N ASP A 343 -25.60 -9.41 -13.30
CA ASP A 343 -24.33 -9.30 -12.57
C ASP A 343 -24.12 -10.57 -11.73
N CYS A 344 -23.12 -11.36 -12.09
CA CYS A 344 -22.69 -12.53 -11.33
C CYS A 344 -21.50 -12.20 -10.45
N LEU A 345 -21.53 -12.67 -9.22
CA LEU A 345 -20.45 -12.55 -8.24
C LEU A 345 -19.61 -13.83 -8.26
N TYR A 346 -18.29 -13.68 -8.39
CA TYR A 346 -17.35 -14.80 -8.31
C TYR A 346 -16.17 -14.46 -7.40
N ILE A 347 -15.67 -15.47 -6.69
CA ILE A 347 -14.44 -15.38 -5.91
C ILE A 347 -13.27 -15.73 -6.83
N PRO A 348 -12.27 -14.85 -7.01
CA PRO A 348 -11.11 -15.07 -7.87
C PRO A 348 -10.09 -16.02 -7.20
N LEU A 349 -10.53 -17.18 -6.72
CA LEU A 349 -9.72 -18.19 -6.04
C LEU A 349 -9.85 -19.55 -6.74
N THR A 350 -8.77 -20.33 -6.72
CA THR A 350 -8.78 -21.72 -7.20
C THR A 350 -9.64 -22.60 -6.29
N LYS A 351 -10.28 -23.65 -6.84
CA LYS A 351 -11.14 -24.59 -6.08
C LYS A 351 -10.46 -25.13 -4.81
N GLU A 352 -9.20 -25.56 -4.92
CA GLU A 352 -8.38 -26.03 -3.79
C GLU A 352 -8.13 -24.95 -2.70
N GLY A 353 -8.13 -23.68 -3.09
CA GLY A 353 -7.98 -22.55 -2.17
C GLY A 353 -9.29 -22.22 -1.46
N LEU A 354 -10.43 -22.36 -2.15
CA LEU A 354 -11.78 -22.20 -1.59
C LEU A 354 -12.12 -23.28 -0.55
N GLU A 355 -11.81 -24.54 -0.84
CA GLU A 355 -12.06 -25.64 0.10
C GLU A 355 -11.27 -25.46 1.40
N LYS A 356 -10.01 -25.00 1.32
CA LYS A 356 -9.19 -24.72 2.49
C LYS A 356 -9.69 -23.52 3.28
N LEU A 357 -10.07 -22.44 2.60
CA LEU A 357 -10.70 -21.30 3.25
C LEU A 357 -11.93 -21.71 4.05
N LEU A 358 -12.81 -22.51 3.45
CA LEU A 358 -14.00 -23.01 4.14
C LEU A 358 -13.66 -23.87 5.35
N SER A 359 -12.59 -24.68 5.28
CA SER A 359 -12.12 -25.47 6.43
C SER A 359 -11.49 -24.65 7.55
N GLU A 360 -10.88 -23.50 7.25
CA GLU A 360 -10.27 -22.61 8.25
C GLU A 360 -11.26 -21.57 8.80
N ILE A 361 -12.39 -21.32 8.12
CA ILE A 361 -13.50 -20.45 8.56
C ILE A 361 -14.54 -21.24 9.40
N SER A 362 -14.42 -22.57 9.51
CA SER A 362 -15.28 -23.39 10.40
C SER A 362 -14.84 -23.25 11.84
#